data_AF-A0A534H302-F1
#
_entry.id   AF-A0A534H302-F1
#
_cell.length_a   1.000
_cell.length_b   1.000
_cell.length_c   1.000
_cell.angle_alpha   90.00
_cell.angle_beta   90.00
_cell.angle_gamma   90.00
#
_symmetry.space_group_name_H-M   'P 1'
#
loop_
_entity.id
_entity.type
_entity.pdbx_description
1 polymer ?
#
loop_
_entity_poly.entity_id
_entity_poly.type
_entity_poly.pdbx_seq_one_letter_code
_entity_poly.pdbx_strand_id
1 'polypeptide(L)'
;MLHPKQFEVNEAWIAFRLNSMLVRTERDGDFNCIALMDAASCFILGSEFIPATAAEPTRPQFRRLLKAGQRHKEQLPKTLLIAREDIADLMTREATHQNITVVRVPESELLIFIAEARQGFAERFEEVHDDV
;
A
#
# COMPACT_ATOMS: atom_id res chain seq x y z
N MET A 1 -14.64 -7.94 10.52
CA MET A 1 -13.69 -8.59 9.61
C MET A 1 -14.11 -8.27 8.20
N LEU A 2 -13.32 -7.41 7.56
CA LEU A 2 -13.46 -7.07 6.16
C LEU A 2 -13.18 -8.30 5.27
N HIS A 3 -13.79 -8.34 4.08
CA HIS A 3 -13.56 -9.41 3.11
C HIS A 3 -13.72 -8.87 1.67
N PRO A 4 -12.92 -9.32 0.67
CA PRO A 4 -13.00 -8.84 -0.72
C PRO A 4 -14.41 -8.80 -1.32
N LYS A 5 -15.20 -9.87 -1.13
CA LYS A 5 -16.61 -10.00 -1.56
C LYS A 5 -17.59 -8.92 -1.04
N GLN A 6 -17.18 -8.06 -0.11
CA GLN A 6 -17.99 -6.94 0.39
C GLN A 6 -17.85 -5.69 -0.48
N PHE A 7 -16.91 -5.67 -1.43
CA PHE A 7 -16.58 -4.53 -2.25
C PHE A 7 -16.83 -4.83 -3.73
N GLU A 8 -17.24 -3.80 -4.45
CA GLU A 8 -17.16 -3.77 -5.90
C GLU A 8 -15.75 -3.38 -6.35
N VAL A 9 -15.36 -3.82 -7.56
CA VAL A 9 -14.06 -3.42 -8.14
C VAL A 9 -14.00 -1.90 -8.26
N ASN A 10 -12.89 -1.32 -7.79
CA ASN A 10 -12.64 0.12 -7.71
C ASN A 10 -13.46 0.88 -6.66
N GLU A 11 -14.24 0.21 -5.81
CA GLU A 11 -15.00 0.88 -4.76
C GLU A 11 -14.09 1.35 -3.62
N ALA A 12 -13.22 0.44 -3.16
CA ALA A 12 -12.30 0.68 -2.07
C ALA A 12 -10.90 0.20 -2.44
N TRP A 13 -9.89 1.01 -2.11
CA TRP A 13 -8.49 0.63 -2.22
C TRP A 13 -7.86 0.49 -0.83
N ILE A 14 -6.75 -0.22 -0.73
CA ILE A 14 -5.96 -0.43 0.48
C ILE A 14 -4.55 0.12 0.22
N ALA A 15 -4.08 1.02 1.09
CA ALA A 15 -2.67 1.42 1.13
C ALA A 15 -1.98 0.72 2.30
N PHE A 16 -0.89 0.01 2.01
CA PHE A 16 -0.18 -0.81 2.99
C PHE A 16 1.31 -0.93 2.66
N ARG A 17 2.12 -1.23 3.67
CA ARG A 17 3.52 -1.64 3.46
C ARG A 17 3.57 -3.07 2.92
N LEU A 18 4.21 -3.25 1.77
CA LEU A 18 4.31 -4.53 1.07
C LEU A 18 5.48 -5.39 1.58
N ASN A 19 6.58 -4.76 1.96
CA ASN A 19 7.77 -5.44 2.46
C ASN A 19 7.73 -5.61 4.00
N SER A 20 8.24 -6.73 4.48
CA SER A 20 8.45 -6.98 5.91
C SER A 20 9.90 -6.67 6.33
N MET A 21 10.85 -6.89 5.42
CA MET A 21 12.25 -6.49 5.54
C MET A 21 12.55 -5.28 4.66
N LEU A 22 13.52 -4.46 5.07
CA LEU A 22 13.94 -3.32 4.25
C LEU A 22 14.46 -3.77 2.89
N VAL A 23 14.04 -3.09 1.84
CA VAL A 23 14.58 -3.26 0.50
C VAL A 23 15.92 -2.54 0.47
N ARG A 24 16.99 -3.33 0.52
CA ARG A 24 18.36 -2.83 0.57
C ARG A 24 18.85 -2.48 -0.83
N THR A 25 19.55 -1.38 -0.94
CA THR A 25 20.30 -1.02 -2.14
C THR A 25 21.74 -0.72 -1.76
N GLU A 26 22.69 -1.00 -2.66
CA GLU A 26 24.11 -0.79 -2.34
C GLU A 26 24.48 0.68 -2.18
N ARG A 27 23.73 1.60 -2.81
CA ARG A 27 24.14 3.00 -2.96
C ARG A 27 23.07 4.02 -2.61
N ASP A 28 21.80 3.66 -2.70
CA ASP A 28 20.68 4.61 -2.56
C ASP A 28 20.03 4.55 -1.17
N GLY A 29 20.53 3.66 -0.30
CA GLY A 29 20.03 3.41 1.05
C GLY A 29 18.97 2.33 1.10
N ASP A 30 18.33 2.21 2.26
CA ASP A 30 17.28 1.22 2.52
C ASP A 30 15.90 1.85 2.33
N PHE A 31 14.96 1.05 1.81
CA PHE A 31 13.62 1.51 1.47
C PHE A 31 12.52 0.61 2.05
N ASN A 32 11.37 1.21 2.31
CA ASN A 32 10.10 0.52 2.39
C ASN A 32 9.34 0.66 1.06
N CYS A 33 8.54 -0.34 0.72
CA CYS A 33 7.66 -0.36 -0.43
C CYS A 33 6.21 -0.18 0.05
N ILE A 34 5.60 0.96 -0.29
CA ILE A 34 4.18 1.21 -0.05
C ILE A 34 3.42 0.82 -1.30
N ALA A 35 2.47 -0.11 -1.16
CA ALA A 35 1.64 -0.58 -2.25
C ALA A 35 0.19 -0.06 -2.10
N LEU A 36 -0.48 0.02 -3.24
CA LEU A 36 -1.90 0.32 -3.36
C LEU A 36 -2.58 -0.87 -4.01
N MET A 37 -3.66 -1.35 -3.40
CA MET A 37 -4.39 -2.55 -3.84
C MET A 37 -5.88 -2.25 -3.97
N ASP A 38 -6.55 -2.83 -4.96
CA ASP A 38 -8.01 -2.85 -5.03
C ASP A 38 -8.59 -3.89 -4.05
N ALA A 39 -9.50 -3.48 -3.17
CA ALA A 39 -10.00 -4.35 -2.10
C ALA A 39 -10.86 -5.53 -2.62
N ALA A 40 -11.56 -5.36 -3.75
CA ALA A 40 -12.44 -6.39 -4.29
C ALA A 40 -11.65 -7.48 -5.05
N SER A 41 -10.71 -7.07 -5.90
CA SER A 41 -9.92 -7.97 -6.75
C SER A 41 -8.59 -8.40 -6.13
N CYS A 42 -8.14 -7.72 -5.07
CA CYS A 42 -6.81 -7.87 -4.47
C CYS A 42 -5.65 -7.60 -5.46
N PHE A 43 -5.91 -6.91 -6.58
CA PHE A 43 -4.86 -6.53 -7.53
C PHE A 43 -4.05 -5.34 -7.02
N ILE A 44 -2.72 -5.43 -7.16
CA ILE A 44 -1.82 -4.30 -6.94
C ILE A 44 -1.99 -3.30 -8.08
N LEU A 45 -2.36 -2.08 -7.71
CA LEU A 45 -2.61 -0.95 -8.59
C LEU A 45 -1.36 -0.08 -8.81
N GLY A 46 -0.39 -0.22 -7.91
CA GLY A 46 0.89 0.46 -7.98
C GLY A 46 1.67 0.33 -6.68
N SER A 47 2.93 0.74 -6.71
CA SER A 47 3.78 0.85 -5.53
C SER A 47 4.71 2.06 -5.63
N GLU A 48 5.17 2.55 -4.48
CA GLU A 48 6.19 3.58 -4.34
C GLU A 48 7.20 3.15 -3.28
N PHE A 49 8.49 3.27 -3.60
CA PHE A 49 9.56 3.10 -2.62
C PHE A 49 9.79 4.41 -1.87
N ILE A 50 9.84 4.32 -0.54
CA ILE A 50 10.10 5.43 0.37
C ILE A 50 11.32 5.10 1.23
N PRO A 51 12.15 6.08 1.61
CA PRO A 51 13.29 5.81 2.49
C PRO A 51 12.85 5.08 3.76
N ALA A 52 13.66 4.17 4.29
CA ALA A 52 13.37 3.42 5.51
C ALA A 52 13.10 4.33 6.73
N THR A 53 13.68 5.53 6.71
CA THR A 53 13.50 6.57 7.73
C THR A 53 12.21 7.37 7.59
N ALA A 54 11.53 7.27 6.44
CA ALA A 54 10.24 7.92 6.20
C ALA A 54 9.10 7.02 6.71
N ALA A 55 8.20 7.62 7.51
CA ALA A 55 7.06 6.90 8.06
C ALA A 55 5.93 6.70 7.02
N GLU A 56 5.79 7.62 6.07
CA GLU A 56 4.81 7.58 4.98
C GLU A 56 5.37 8.25 3.71
N PRO A 57 4.76 8.04 2.53
CA PRO A 57 5.17 8.71 1.31
C PRO A 57 4.98 10.24 1.38
N THR A 58 5.87 10.96 0.69
CA THR A 58 5.66 12.39 0.44
C THR A 58 4.41 12.64 -0.42
N ARG A 59 3.90 13.87 -0.40
CA ARG A 59 2.72 14.26 -1.18
C ARG A 59 2.86 13.96 -2.68
N PRO A 60 4.00 14.28 -3.34
CA PRO A 60 4.20 13.89 -4.74
C PRO A 60 4.22 12.37 -4.96
N GLN A 61 4.86 11.60 -4.08
CA GLN A 61 4.88 10.13 -4.16
C GLN A 61 3.46 9.56 -4.07
N PHE A 62 2.70 9.96 -3.05
CA PHE A 62 1.35 9.45 -2.86
C PHE A 62 0.40 9.84 -4.00
N ARG A 63 0.54 11.05 -4.55
CA ARG A 63 -0.20 11.45 -5.76
C ARG A 63 0.11 10.60 -6.98
N ARG A 64 1.38 10.23 -7.18
CA ARG A 64 1.76 9.33 -8.27
C ARG A 64 1.15 7.96 -8.06
N LEU A 65 1.16 7.46 -6.82
CA LEU A 65 0.54 6.18 -6.46
C LEU A 65 -0.97 6.17 -6.74
N LEU A 66 -1.71 7.21 -6.33
CA LEU A 66 -3.14 7.35 -6.65
C LEU A 66 -3.40 7.46 -8.16
N LYS A 67 -2.56 8.21 -8.89
CA LYS A 67 -2.66 8.31 -10.36
C LYS A 67 -2.35 6.99 -11.05
N ALA A 68 -1.42 6.21 -10.53
CA ALA A 68 -1.11 4.88 -11.06
C ALA A 68 -2.34 3.98 -10.94
N GLY A 69 -2.98 3.92 -9.76
CA GLY A 69 -4.21 3.15 -9.60
C GLY A 69 -5.37 3.67 -10.43
N GLN A 70 -5.50 4.99 -10.57
CA GLN A 70 -6.57 5.60 -11.38
C GLN A 70 -6.50 5.14 -12.84
N ARG A 71 -5.30 4.88 -13.39
CA ARG A 71 -5.16 4.42 -14.78
C ARG A 71 -5.84 3.08 -15.08
N HIS A 72 -6.10 2.25 -14.07
CA HIS A 72 -6.73 0.94 -14.27
C HIS A 72 -8.24 1.02 -14.56
N LYS A 73 -8.93 2.04 -14.04
CA LYS A 73 -10.39 2.20 -14.17
C LYS A 73 -10.83 3.63 -14.53
N GLU A 74 -9.86 4.48 -14.84
CA GLU A 74 -10.01 5.93 -15.08
C GLU A 74 -10.67 6.71 -13.92
N GLN A 75 -10.79 6.08 -12.75
CA GLN A 75 -11.51 6.61 -11.60
C GLN A 75 -10.77 6.30 -10.30
N LEU A 76 -10.81 7.25 -9.36
CA LEU A 76 -10.35 7.06 -7.98
C LEU A 76 -11.40 6.26 -7.18
N PRO A 77 -11.00 5.60 -6.09
CA PRO A 77 -11.93 4.87 -5.25
C PRO A 77 -12.76 5.84 -4.43
N LYS A 78 -13.87 5.35 -3.88
CA LYS A 78 -14.65 6.10 -2.89
C LYS A 78 -13.97 6.06 -1.52
N THR A 79 -13.31 4.94 -1.22
CA THR A 79 -12.71 4.66 0.09
C THR A 79 -11.26 4.24 -0.04
N LEU A 80 -10.42 4.74 0.85
CA LEU A 80 -9.06 4.27 1.09
C LEU A 80 -8.97 3.67 2.50
N LEU A 81 -8.65 2.38 2.56
CA LEU A 81 -8.39 1.65 3.78
C LEU A 81 -6.90 1.74 4.13
N ILE A 82 -6.60 2.09 5.38
CA ILE A 82 -5.22 2.12 5.89
C ILE A 82 -5.21 1.49 7.29
N ALA A 83 -4.15 0.73 7.60
CA ALA A 83 -3.95 0.21 8.94
C ALA A 83 -3.89 1.38 9.94
N ARG A 84 -4.66 1.29 11.03
CA ARG A 84 -4.71 2.33 12.07
C ARG A 84 -3.36 2.46 12.81
N GLU A 85 -2.57 1.39 12.79
CA GLU A 85 -1.24 1.29 13.38
C GLU A 85 -0.18 2.08 12.58
N ASP A 86 -0.39 2.33 11.28
CA ASP A 86 0.57 3.05 10.43
C ASP A 86 0.50 4.57 10.63
N ILE A 87 1.61 5.29 10.56
CA ILE A 87 1.55 6.77 10.43
C ILE A 87 1.11 7.08 8.99
N ALA A 88 0.04 7.88 8.82
CA ALA A 88 -0.54 8.16 7.51
C ALA A 88 -1.25 9.52 7.43
N ASP A 89 -0.77 10.53 8.15
CA ASP A 89 -1.44 11.83 8.23
C ASP A 89 -1.45 12.53 6.86
N LEU A 90 -0.34 12.48 6.13
CA LEU A 90 -0.22 13.06 4.81
C LEU A 90 -1.04 12.27 3.79
N MET A 91 -0.98 10.94 3.79
CA MET A 91 -1.82 10.11 2.93
C MET A 91 -3.31 10.39 3.18
N THR A 92 -3.71 10.51 4.44
CA THR A 92 -5.10 10.79 4.83
C THR A 92 -5.57 12.14 4.29
N ARG A 93 -4.78 13.20 4.52
CA ARG A 93 -5.09 14.54 4.03
C ARG A 93 -5.16 14.59 2.52
N GLU A 94 -4.21 13.99 1.82
CA GLU A 94 -4.15 14.03 0.37
C GLU A 94 -5.26 13.20 -0.30
N ALA A 95 -5.62 12.05 0.26
CA ALA A 95 -6.78 11.27 -0.21
C ALA A 95 -8.08 12.07 -0.03
N THR A 96 -8.25 12.70 1.13
CA THR A 96 -9.43 13.53 1.43
C THR A 96 -9.52 14.73 0.48
N HIS A 97 -8.38 15.37 0.14
CA HIS A 97 -8.33 16.43 -0.88
C HIS A 97 -8.80 15.98 -2.27
N GLN A 98 -8.79 14.68 -2.56
CA GLN A 98 -9.27 14.09 -3.80
C GLN A 98 -10.67 13.47 -3.65
N ASN A 99 -11.40 13.81 -2.59
CA ASN A 99 -12.74 13.29 -2.25
C ASN A 99 -12.77 11.77 -1.99
N ILE A 100 -11.65 11.20 -1.57
CA ILE A 100 -11.57 9.80 -1.14
C ILE A 100 -11.76 9.76 0.37
N THR A 101 -12.73 8.99 0.84
CA THR A 101 -12.96 8.77 2.28
C THR A 101 -11.86 7.87 2.82
N VAL A 102 -11.22 8.25 3.92
CA VAL A 102 -10.17 7.43 4.54
C VAL A 102 -10.75 6.72 5.75
N VAL A 103 -10.65 5.38 5.76
CA VAL A 103 -11.11 4.55 6.87
C VAL A 103 -9.91 3.81 7.46
N ARG A 104 -9.71 4.03 8.76
CA ARG A 104 -8.60 3.48 9.53
C ARG A 104 -9.08 2.20 10.23
N VAL A 105 -8.46 1.07 9.94
CA VAL A 105 -8.88 -0.25 10.45
C VAL A 105 -7.70 -0.98 11.08
N PRO A 106 -7.90 -1.94 12.01
CA PRO A 106 -6.81 -2.79 12.45
C PRO A 106 -6.11 -3.46 11.27
N GLU A 107 -4.78 -3.52 11.27
CA GLU A 107 -4.04 -4.29 10.25
C GLU A 107 -4.52 -5.75 10.16
N SER A 108 -4.91 -6.35 11.29
CA SER A 108 -5.45 -7.71 11.32
C SER A 108 -6.70 -7.90 10.44
N GLU A 109 -7.48 -6.84 10.18
CA GLU A 109 -8.61 -6.90 9.25
C GLU A 109 -8.19 -6.73 7.78
N LEU A 110 -6.99 -6.21 7.52
CA LEU A 110 -6.41 -6.08 6.19
C LEU A 110 -5.64 -7.33 5.76
N LEU A 111 -5.22 -8.18 6.70
CA LEU A 111 -4.41 -9.38 6.41
C LEU A 111 -5.05 -10.30 5.37
N ILE A 112 -6.37 -10.44 5.36
CA ILE A 112 -7.07 -11.26 4.36
C ILE A 112 -6.87 -10.77 2.91
N PHE A 113 -6.55 -9.49 2.72
CA PHE A 113 -6.26 -8.89 1.42
C PHE A 113 -4.76 -8.91 1.12
N ILE A 114 -3.94 -8.53 2.11
CA ILE A 114 -2.53 -8.16 1.87
C ILE A 114 -1.53 -9.27 2.15
N ALA A 115 -1.90 -10.34 2.87
CA ALA A 115 -0.95 -11.36 3.31
C ALA A 115 -0.28 -12.09 2.14
N GLU A 116 -1.03 -12.47 1.12
CA GLU A 116 -0.49 -13.17 -0.06
C GLU A 116 0.48 -12.27 -0.84
N ALA A 117 0.14 -11.00 -1.05
CA ALA A 117 1.03 -10.03 -1.70
C ALA A 117 2.34 -9.82 -0.92
N ARG A 118 2.28 -9.73 0.43
CA ARG A 118 3.46 -9.64 1.28
C ARG A 118 4.33 -10.89 1.19
N GLN A 119 3.70 -12.06 1.25
CA GLN A 119 4.40 -13.35 1.16
C GLN A 119 5.13 -13.47 -0.18
N GLY A 120 4.45 -13.20 -1.30
CA GLY A 120 5.06 -13.25 -2.63
C GLY A 120 6.19 -12.22 -2.81
N PHE A 121 6.10 -11.05 -2.17
CA PHE A 121 7.19 -10.08 -2.14
C PHE A 121 8.39 -10.61 -1.34
N ALA A 122 8.15 -11.17 -0.15
CA ALA A 122 9.19 -11.71 0.72
C ALA A 122 9.96 -12.87 0.06
N GLU A 123 9.25 -13.83 -0.55
CA GLU A 123 9.86 -14.95 -1.27
C GLU A 123 10.78 -14.50 -2.41
N ARG A 124 10.49 -13.36 -3.03
CA ARG A 124 11.24 -12.89 -4.20
C ARG A 124 12.39 -11.96 -3.88
N PHE A 125 12.28 -11.20 -2.78
CA PHE A 125 13.14 -10.05 -2.49
C PHE A 125 13.71 -10.04 -1.07
N GLU A 126 13.23 -10.89 -0.15
CA GLU A 126 13.65 -10.91 1.25
C GLU A 126 14.35 -12.24 1.64
N GLU A 127 14.54 -13.17 0.70
CA GLU A 127 15.35 -14.37 0.96
C GLU A 127 16.77 -14.00 1.41
N VAL A 128 17.13 -14.52 2.58
CA VAL A 128 18.45 -14.38 3.20
C VAL A 128 19.46 -15.08 2.29
N HIS A 129 20.36 -14.30 1.69
CA HIS A 129 21.65 -14.87 1.31
C HIS A 129 22.38 -15.17 2.61
N ASP A 130 22.41 -16.45 2.99
CA ASP A 130 23.41 -16.94 3.94
C ASP A 130 24.77 -16.64 3.29
N ASP A 131 25.45 -15.63 3.82
CA ASP A 131 26.82 -15.29 3.44
C ASP A 131 27.69 -16.53 3.68
N VAL A 132 28.21 -17.11 2.59
CA VAL A 132 29.26 -18.15 2.57
C VAL A 132 30.63 -17.50 2.67
#